data_AF-A0A1F8L174-F1
#
_entry.id   AF-A0A1F8L174-F1
#
_cell.length_a   1.000
_cell.length_b   1.000
_cell.length_c   1.000
_cell.angle_alpha   90.00
_cell.angle_beta   90.00
_cell.angle_gamma   90.00
#
_symmetry.space_group_name_H-M   'P 1'
#
loop_
_entity.id
_entity.type
_entity.pdbx_description
1 polymer ?
#
loop_
_entity_poly.entity_id
_entity_poly.type
_entity_poly.pdbx_seq_one_letter_code
_entity_poly.pdbx_strand_id
1 'polypeptide(L)'
;MTQEPGAKKQETITKILLSVIFLIGFGLLGFWVEREAGWIRIFDLSVLDFILIGLATFRLGRMIAFDRIMDPLRAPFTKVVDDSSGEGKTVVPRGTGFRQAMGQLICCPTCVGTWVAAVLVALMLVVPAGTRIFLYATAAVGVAELLHSLTEALCWSSRQGRTASGYTIQKKKALAEKIASKTAHSQDS
;
A
#
# COMPACT_ATOMS: atom_id res chain seq x y z
N MET A 1 16.67 22.28 1.72
CA MET A 1 16.72 21.24 2.77
C MET A 1 17.94 20.36 2.52
N THR A 2 19.09 20.75 3.07
CA THR A 2 20.36 20.06 2.93
C THR A 2 20.45 18.97 4.00
N GLN A 3 20.28 17.69 3.62
CA GLN A 3 20.57 16.56 4.50
C GLN A 3 22.10 16.45 4.67
N GLU A 4 22.58 16.43 5.92
CA GLU A 4 23.99 16.21 6.22
C GLU A 4 24.47 14.81 5.78
N PRO A 5 25.68 14.67 5.23
CA PRO A 5 26.22 13.41 4.70
C PRO A 5 26.32 12.29 5.76
N GLY A 6 26.44 12.63 7.04
CA GLY A 6 26.44 11.67 8.15
C GLY A 6 25.10 10.95 8.36
N ALA A 7 23.97 11.63 8.13
CA ALA A 7 22.64 11.07 8.35
C ALA A 7 22.30 9.96 7.35
N LYS A 8 22.71 10.12 6.08
CA LYS A 8 22.55 9.08 5.04
C LYS A 8 23.35 7.82 5.36
N LYS A 9 24.58 7.95 5.84
CA LYS A 9 25.45 6.81 6.15
C LYS A 9 24.86 5.98 7.30
N GLN A 10 24.32 6.64 8.33
CA GLN A 10 23.67 5.98 9.46
C GLN A 10 22.36 5.27 9.06
N GLU A 11 21.60 5.85 8.14
CA GLU A 11 20.39 5.26 7.56
C GLU A 11 20.72 3.97 6.79
N THR A 12 21.73 4.00 5.92
CA THR A 12 22.18 2.83 5.15
C THR A 12 22.69 1.72 6.05
N ILE A 13 23.50 2.04 7.07
CA ILE A 13 24.01 1.05 8.03
C ILE A 13 22.86 0.40 8.81
N THR A 14 21.86 1.18 9.21
CA THR A 14 20.70 0.64 9.95
C THR A 14 19.86 -0.28 9.07
N LYS A 15 19.65 0.08 7.80
CA LYS A 15 18.94 -0.78 6.83
C LYS A 15 19.65 -2.11 6.62
N ILE A 16 20.97 -2.06 6.47
CA ILE A 16 21.81 -3.25 6.32
C ILE A 16 21.77 -4.11 7.59
N LEU A 17 21.85 -3.50 8.78
CA LEU A 17 21.74 -4.25 10.04
C LEU A 17 20.38 -4.94 10.18
N LEU A 18 19.28 -4.26 9.83
CA LEU A 18 17.95 -4.83 9.93
C LEU A 18 17.74 -5.98 8.94
N SER A 19 18.23 -5.84 7.70
CA SER A 19 18.20 -6.93 6.72
C SER A 19 19.11 -8.09 7.10
N VAL A 20 20.29 -7.82 7.68
CA VAL A 20 21.23 -8.86 8.12
C VAL A 20 20.69 -9.63 9.33
N ILE A 21 20.16 -8.94 10.34
CA ILE A 21 19.48 -9.58 11.50
C ILE A 21 18.32 -10.45 11.02
N PHE A 22 17.58 -9.99 10.02
CA PHE A 22 16.50 -10.75 9.42
C PHE A 22 16.98 -12.00 8.69
N LEU A 23 17.99 -11.91 7.83
CA LEU A 23 18.53 -13.08 7.13
C LEU A 23 19.09 -14.10 8.11
N ILE A 24 19.72 -13.64 9.20
CA ILE A 24 20.19 -14.49 10.28
C ILE A 24 19.01 -15.12 11.02
N GLY A 25 17.97 -14.36 11.37
CA GLY A 25 16.78 -14.88 12.06
C GLY A 25 15.99 -15.88 11.20
N PHE A 26 15.80 -15.58 9.92
CA PHE A 26 15.15 -16.46 8.96
C PHE A 26 15.99 -17.72 8.72
N GLY A 27 17.33 -17.58 8.62
CA GLY A 27 18.25 -18.70 8.50
C GLY A 27 18.28 -19.59 9.74
N LEU A 28 18.28 -19.01 10.95
CA LEU A 28 18.22 -19.74 12.21
C LEU A 28 16.87 -20.43 12.41
N LEU A 29 15.77 -19.77 12.04
CA LEU A 29 14.43 -20.35 12.09
C LEU A 29 14.29 -21.47 11.06
N GLY A 30 14.79 -21.28 9.84
CA GLY A 30 14.87 -22.31 8.81
C GLY A 30 15.70 -23.51 9.27
N PHE A 31 16.89 -23.27 9.82
CA PHE A 31 17.77 -24.31 10.37
C PHE A 31 17.14 -25.03 11.57
N TRP A 32 16.45 -24.31 12.46
CA TRP A 32 15.71 -24.89 13.58
C TRP A 32 14.55 -25.76 13.08
N VAL A 33 13.79 -25.28 12.09
CA VAL A 33 12.73 -26.05 11.44
C VAL A 33 13.29 -27.29 10.73
N GLU A 34 14.41 -27.19 10.02
CA GLU A 34 15.07 -28.34 9.40
C GLU A 34 15.53 -29.38 10.43
N ARG A 35 15.89 -28.93 11.62
CA ARG A 35 16.32 -29.78 12.73
C ARG A 35 15.15 -30.50 13.42
N GLU A 36 14.01 -29.82 13.60
CA GLU A 36 12.84 -30.36 14.29
C GLU A 36 11.83 -31.05 13.35
N ALA A 37 11.67 -30.57 12.12
CA ALA A 37 10.70 -31.03 11.14
C ALA A 37 11.41 -31.74 9.97
N GLY A 38 11.41 -33.07 10.00
CA GLY A 38 11.95 -33.89 8.92
C GLY A 38 11.43 -33.47 7.53
N TRP A 39 12.37 -33.33 6.59
CA TRP A 39 12.31 -32.79 5.22
C TRP A 39 11.21 -33.24 4.23
N ILE A 40 10.11 -33.88 4.64
CA ILE A 40 9.29 -34.71 3.72
C ILE A 40 8.03 -34.01 3.17
N ARG A 41 7.61 -32.82 3.64
CA ARG A 41 6.36 -32.15 3.17
C ARG A 41 6.52 -30.85 2.37
N ILE A 42 7.73 -30.51 1.95
CA ILE A 42 8.11 -29.14 1.55
C ILE A 42 7.67 -28.76 0.11
N PHE A 43 7.39 -29.72 -0.77
CA PHE A 43 7.33 -29.44 -2.22
C PHE A 43 5.96 -29.35 -2.87
N ASP A 44 4.85 -29.44 -2.13
CA ASP A 44 3.51 -29.27 -2.71
C ASP A 44 3.04 -27.80 -2.57
N LEU A 45 3.89 -26.85 -2.94
CA LEU A 45 3.47 -25.47 -3.14
C LEU A 45 2.74 -25.41 -4.48
N SER A 46 1.42 -25.46 -4.41
CA SER A 46 0.58 -25.30 -5.58
C SER A 46 0.66 -23.85 -6.10
N VAL A 47 0.35 -23.65 -7.38
CA VAL A 47 0.19 -22.30 -7.95
C VAL A 47 -0.83 -21.48 -7.15
N LEU A 48 -1.84 -22.16 -6.59
CA LEU A 48 -2.84 -21.56 -5.72
C LEU A 48 -2.21 -21.00 -4.43
N ASP A 49 -1.31 -21.73 -3.78
CA ASP A 49 -0.64 -21.25 -2.55
C ASP A 49 0.21 -19.99 -2.84
N PHE A 50 0.89 -19.94 -3.99
CA PHE A 50 1.62 -18.74 -4.42
C PHE A 50 0.68 -17.54 -4.61
N ILE A 51 -0.48 -17.75 -5.26
CA ILE A 51 -1.50 -16.70 -5.43
C ILE A 51 -2.06 -16.24 -4.08
N LEU A 52 -2.37 -17.17 -3.17
CA LEU A 52 -2.88 -16.85 -1.84
C LEU A 52 -1.86 -16.05 -1.01
N ILE A 53 -0.59 -16.47 -1.02
CA ILE A 53 0.49 -15.74 -0.34
C ILE A 53 0.64 -14.35 -0.94
N GLY A 54 0.58 -14.21 -2.26
CA GLY A 54 0.64 -12.92 -2.94
C GLY A 54 -0.50 -11.98 -2.51
N LEU A 55 -1.75 -12.47 -2.55
CA LEU A 55 -2.94 -11.71 -2.16
C LEU A 55 -2.95 -11.36 -0.66
N ALA A 56 -2.56 -12.31 0.19
CA ALA A 56 -2.46 -12.09 1.64
C ALA A 56 -1.37 -11.06 1.96
N THR A 57 -0.21 -11.15 1.31
CA THR A 57 0.89 -10.19 1.45
C THR A 57 0.47 -8.80 1.00
N PHE A 58 -0.23 -8.68 -0.13
CA PHE A 58 -0.77 -7.41 -0.62
C PHE A 58 -1.71 -6.78 0.39
N ARG A 59 -2.68 -7.55 0.91
CA ARG A 59 -3.65 -7.08 1.91
C ARG A 59 -2.94 -6.64 3.18
N LEU A 60 -2.09 -7.48 3.76
CA LEU A 60 -1.42 -7.21 5.02
C LEU A 60 -0.41 -6.06 4.92
N GLY A 61 0.35 -5.97 3.82
CA GLY A 61 1.28 -4.87 3.58
C GLY A 61 0.56 -3.52 3.55
N ARG A 62 -0.58 -3.44 2.84
CA ARG A 62 -1.41 -2.23 2.84
C ARG A 62 -2.08 -1.97 4.19
N MET A 63 -2.55 -3.02 4.87
CA MET A 63 -3.15 -2.88 6.20
C MET A 63 -2.14 -2.25 7.17
N ILE A 64 -0.90 -2.73 7.16
CA ILE A 64 0.15 -2.19 8.04
C ILE A 64 0.56 -0.77 7.65
N ALA A 65 0.60 -0.44 6.35
CA ALA A 65 1.01 0.88 5.90
C ALA A 65 -0.06 1.96 6.01
N PHE A 66 -1.33 1.62 5.78
CA PHE A 66 -2.42 2.61 5.64
C PHE A 66 -3.59 2.46 6.61
N ASP A 67 -3.82 1.28 7.19
CA ASP A 67 -5.01 1.08 8.04
C ASP A 67 -4.91 1.84 9.36
N ARG A 68 -6.02 2.44 9.79
CA ARG A 68 -6.11 3.26 11.01
C ARG A 68 -5.82 2.44 12.28
N ILE A 69 -6.08 1.14 12.23
CA ILE A 69 -5.82 0.20 13.33
C ILE A 69 -4.34 0.19 13.72
N MET A 70 -3.43 0.46 12.76
CA MET A 70 -1.98 0.51 13.01
C MET A 70 -1.46 1.93 13.29
N ASP A 71 -2.34 2.93 13.41
CA ASP A 71 -1.95 4.28 13.85
C ASP A 71 -1.19 4.32 15.17
N PRO A 72 -1.56 3.59 16.25
CA PRO A 72 -0.78 3.59 17.48
C PRO A 72 0.65 3.05 17.27
N LEU A 73 0.81 2.09 16.35
CA LEU A 73 2.11 1.56 15.98
C LEU A 73 2.92 2.54 15.12
N ARG A 74 2.25 3.35 14.29
CA ARG A 74 2.88 4.36 13.42
C ARG A 74 3.18 5.68 14.10
N ALA A 75 2.36 6.09 15.06
CA ALA A 75 2.48 7.35 15.82
C ALA A 75 3.90 7.63 16.35
N PRO A 76 4.66 6.65 16.86
CA PRO A 76 6.04 6.90 17.26
C PRO A 76 6.99 7.11 16.08
N PHE A 77 6.75 6.56 14.89
CA PHE A 77 7.71 6.55 13.77
C PHE A 77 7.37 7.51 12.64
N THR A 78 6.16 8.06 12.60
CA THR A 78 5.69 8.90 11.50
C THR A 78 5.25 10.29 11.98
N LYS A 79 5.21 11.23 11.04
CA LYS A 79 4.60 12.56 11.20
C LYS A 79 3.66 12.79 10.03
N VAL A 80 2.52 13.40 10.33
CA VAL A 80 1.58 13.86 9.30
C VAL A 80 2.06 15.22 8.83
N VAL A 81 2.27 15.37 7.52
CA VAL A 81 2.71 16.62 6.87
C VAL A 81 1.77 16.88 5.71
N ASP A 82 1.55 18.15 5.36
CA ASP A 82 0.76 18.47 4.18
C ASP A 82 1.43 17.89 2.93
N ASP A 83 0.61 17.28 2.08
CA ASP A 83 1.09 16.65 0.87
C ASP A 83 1.65 17.71 -0.09
N SER A 84 2.70 17.35 -0.83
CA SER A 84 3.33 18.28 -1.78
C SER A 84 2.40 18.73 -2.91
N SER A 85 1.30 17.98 -3.15
CA SER A 85 0.25 18.32 -4.12
C SER A 85 -0.76 19.35 -3.60
N GLY A 86 -0.80 19.59 -2.28
CA GLY A 86 -1.82 20.43 -1.65
C GLY A 86 -3.20 19.77 -1.53
N GLU A 87 -3.36 18.52 -1.96
CA GLU A 87 -4.66 17.81 -1.98
C GLU A 87 -5.00 17.11 -0.65
N GLY A 88 -4.11 17.13 0.34
CA GLY A 88 -4.37 16.51 1.64
C GLY A 88 -3.17 16.42 2.58
N LYS A 89 -3.26 15.52 3.56
CA LYS A 89 -2.21 15.23 4.54
C LYS A 89 -1.55 13.89 4.22
N THR A 90 -0.23 13.87 4.09
CA THR A 90 0.58 12.67 3.85
C THR A 90 1.38 12.27 5.10
N VAL A 91 1.52 10.97 5.32
CA VAL A 91 2.30 10.42 6.43
C VAL A 91 3.74 10.20 5.98
N VAL A 92 4.70 10.88 6.62
CA VAL A 92 6.13 10.74 6.32
C VAL A 92 6.91 10.27 7.54
N PRO A 93 8.05 9.58 7.38
CA PRO A 93 8.86 9.12 8.50
C PRO A 93 9.39 10.29 9.36
N ARG A 94 9.47 10.05 10.67
CA ARG A 94 9.89 11.03 11.69
C ARG A 94 11.26 10.68 12.28
N GLY A 95 12.05 11.71 12.58
CA GLY A 95 13.34 11.57 13.26
C GLY A 95 14.50 11.31 12.31
N THR A 96 15.61 10.81 12.84
CA THR A 96 16.84 10.46 12.12
C THR A 96 17.29 9.04 12.48
N GLY A 97 18.11 8.41 11.61
CA GLY A 97 18.69 7.09 11.86
C GLY A 97 17.63 5.98 11.97
N PHE A 98 17.63 5.23 13.09
CA PHE A 98 16.77 4.06 13.30
C PHE A 98 15.28 4.38 13.24
N ARG A 99 14.85 5.48 13.87
CA ARG A 99 13.44 5.88 13.91
C ARG A 99 12.92 6.23 12.52
N GLN A 100 13.76 6.85 11.69
CA GLN A 100 13.46 7.18 10.31
C GLN A 100 13.44 5.93 9.41
N ALA A 101 14.40 5.00 9.58
CA ALA A 101 14.44 3.76 8.83
C ALA A 101 13.19 2.88 9.10
N MET A 102 12.77 2.80 10.36
CA MET A 102 11.53 2.10 10.73
C MET A 102 10.28 2.80 10.21
N GLY A 103 10.23 4.14 10.26
CA GLY A 103 9.16 4.90 9.63
C GLY A 103 9.07 4.65 8.13
N GLN A 104 10.20 4.64 7.41
CA GLN A 104 10.22 4.34 5.97
C GLN A 104 9.74 2.92 5.67
N LEU A 105 10.14 1.95 6.49
CA LEU A 105 9.72 0.57 6.31
C LEU A 105 8.21 0.45 6.48
N ILE A 106 7.65 0.96 7.59
CA ILE A 106 6.23 0.85 7.92
C ILE A 106 5.36 1.66 6.95
N CYS A 107 5.82 2.83 6.50
CA CYS A 107 5.11 3.65 5.51
C CYS A 107 5.12 3.05 4.10
N CYS A 108 6.02 2.11 3.81
CA CYS A 108 6.13 1.50 2.49
C CYS A 108 5.44 0.13 2.46
N PRO A 109 4.26 0.01 1.82
CA PRO A 109 3.46 -1.23 1.85
C PRO A 109 4.17 -2.41 1.20
N THR A 110 5.02 -2.16 0.19
CA THR A 110 5.80 -3.21 -0.46
C THR A 110 6.96 -3.66 0.41
N CYS A 111 7.64 -2.73 1.10
CA CYS A 111 8.69 -3.08 2.05
C CYS A 111 8.13 -3.95 3.16
N VAL A 112 7.08 -3.51 3.87
CA VAL A 112 6.41 -4.35 4.88
C VAL A 112 5.89 -5.66 4.27
N GLY A 113 5.37 -5.61 3.05
CA GLY A 113 4.95 -6.79 2.30
C GLY A 113 6.05 -7.85 2.18
N THR A 114 7.30 -7.46 1.88
CA THR A 114 8.43 -8.41 1.85
C THR A 114 8.62 -9.11 3.20
N TRP A 115 8.49 -8.39 4.32
CA TRP A 115 8.58 -8.97 5.67
C TRP A 115 7.43 -9.92 5.95
N VAL A 116 6.21 -9.53 5.59
CA VAL A 116 5.02 -10.35 5.78
C VAL A 116 5.11 -11.63 4.95
N ALA A 117 5.52 -11.56 3.68
CA ALA A 117 5.66 -12.74 2.82
C ALA A 117 6.65 -13.75 3.41
N ALA A 118 7.81 -13.30 3.89
CA ALA A 118 8.81 -14.19 4.48
C ALA A 118 8.28 -14.87 5.75
N VAL A 119 7.58 -14.13 6.62
CA VAL A 119 6.95 -14.69 7.82
C VAL A 119 5.86 -15.69 7.46
N LEU A 120 5.02 -15.41 6.46
CA LEU A 120 3.97 -16.33 6.01
C LEU A 120 4.55 -17.63 5.47
N VAL A 121 5.62 -17.56 4.67
CA VAL A 121 6.33 -18.74 4.17
C VAL A 121 6.93 -19.53 5.33
N ALA A 122 7.63 -18.87 6.26
CA ALA A 122 8.17 -19.52 7.45
C ALA A 122 7.06 -20.20 8.30
N LEU A 123 5.92 -19.54 8.46
CA LEU A 123 4.79 -20.07 9.23
C LEU A 123 4.13 -21.27 8.54
N MET A 124 4.10 -21.31 7.20
CA MET A 124 3.69 -22.51 6.47
C MET A 124 4.62 -23.70 6.74
N LEU A 125 5.90 -23.47 7.02
CA LEU A 125 6.85 -24.53 7.37
C LEU A 125 6.63 -25.07 8.80
N VAL A 126 6.34 -24.18 9.76
CA VAL A 126 6.15 -24.58 11.17
C VAL A 126 4.74 -25.13 11.42
N VAL A 127 3.70 -24.44 10.92
CA VAL A 127 2.28 -24.75 11.18
C VAL A 127 1.47 -24.66 9.89
N PRO A 128 1.55 -25.66 8.98
CA PRO A 128 0.95 -25.59 7.65
C PRO A 128 -0.58 -25.49 7.66
N ALA A 129 -1.27 -26.26 8.53
CA ALA A 129 -2.73 -26.27 8.57
C ALA A 129 -3.33 -24.92 9.00
N GLY A 130 -2.79 -24.34 10.09
CA GLY A 130 -3.23 -23.03 10.57
C GLY A 130 -2.91 -21.92 9.58
N THR A 131 -1.72 -21.95 8.98
CA THR A 131 -1.29 -20.93 8.02
C THR A 131 -2.13 -20.97 6.74
N ARG A 132 -2.50 -22.16 6.24
CA ARG A 132 -3.41 -22.27 5.08
C ARG A 132 -4.75 -21.60 5.34
N ILE A 133 -5.40 -21.88 6.47
CA ILE A 133 -6.68 -21.26 6.83
C ILE A 133 -6.54 -19.73 6.88
N PHE A 134 -5.47 -19.26 7.52
CA PHE A 134 -5.17 -17.83 7.59
C PHE A 134 -4.94 -17.20 6.21
N LEU A 135 -4.21 -17.88 5.32
CA LEU A 135 -3.96 -17.43 3.95
C LEU A 135 -5.26 -17.35 3.14
N TYR A 136 -6.13 -18.36 3.20
CA TYR A 136 -7.43 -18.32 2.54
C TYR A 136 -8.29 -17.16 3.01
N ALA A 137 -8.40 -16.96 4.34
CA ALA A 137 -9.17 -15.85 4.91
C ALA A 137 -8.62 -14.48 4.46
N THR A 138 -7.31 -14.29 4.58
CA THR A 138 -6.67 -13.01 4.27
C THR A 138 -6.67 -12.72 2.77
N ALA A 139 -6.45 -13.74 1.93
CA ALA A 139 -6.51 -13.61 0.48
C ALA A 139 -7.92 -13.29 -0.01
N ALA A 140 -8.95 -13.90 0.57
CA ALA A 140 -10.35 -13.58 0.23
C ALA A 140 -10.67 -12.09 0.47
N VAL A 141 -10.22 -11.53 1.59
CA VAL A 141 -10.35 -10.09 1.86
C VAL A 141 -9.50 -9.26 0.89
N GLY A 142 -8.30 -9.71 0.54
CA GLY A 142 -7.45 -9.05 -0.46
C GLY A 142 -8.12 -8.97 -1.83
N VAL A 143 -8.78 -10.04 -2.28
CA VAL A 143 -9.58 -10.05 -3.51
C VAL A 143 -10.75 -9.08 -3.43
N ALA A 144 -11.49 -9.09 -2.32
CA ALA A 144 -12.60 -8.16 -2.12
C ALA A 144 -12.13 -6.70 -2.20
N GLU A 145 -10.97 -6.38 -1.62
CA GLU A 145 -10.39 -5.05 -1.66
C GLU A 145 -9.97 -4.64 -3.09
N LEU A 146 -9.40 -5.55 -3.88
CA LEU A 146 -9.07 -5.32 -5.29
C LEU A 146 -10.34 -5.06 -6.13
N LEU A 147 -11.38 -5.87 -5.93
CA LEU A 147 -12.67 -5.70 -6.63
C LEU A 147 -13.34 -4.38 -6.26
N HIS A 148 -13.25 -3.98 -5.00
CA HIS A 148 -13.76 -2.70 -4.54
C HIS A 148 -13.01 -1.54 -5.19
N SER A 149 -11.68 -1.54 -5.13
CA SER A 149 -10.86 -0.51 -5.78
C SER A 149 -11.09 -0.44 -7.30
N LEU A 150 -11.30 -1.59 -7.95
CA LEU A 150 -11.64 -1.63 -9.38
C LEU A 150 -13.01 -0.99 -9.63
N THR A 151 -14.01 -1.30 -8.80
CA THR A 151 -15.35 -0.73 -8.92
C THR A 151 -15.33 0.79 -8.72
N GLU A 152 -14.57 1.28 -7.74
CA GLU A 152 -14.38 2.71 -7.54
C GLU A 152 -13.71 3.38 -8.74
N ALA A 153 -12.64 2.78 -9.28
CA ALA A 153 -11.95 3.28 -10.46
C ALA A 153 -12.87 3.33 -11.69
N LEU A 154 -13.66 2.29 -11.91
CA LEU A 154 -14.66 2.23 -12.99
C LEU A 154 -15.79 3.25 -12.78
N CYS A 155 -16.20 3.48 -11.53
CA CYS A 155 -17.20 4.47 -11.22
C CYS A 155 -16.66 5.90 -11.45
N TRP A 156 -15.40 6.14 -11.10
CA TRP A 156 -14.72 7.41 -11.31
C TRP A 156 -14.52 7.70 -12.81
N SER A 157 -14.09 6.73 -13.60
CA SER A 157 -14.01 6.87 -15.07
C SER A 157 -15.38 7.18 -15.69
N SER A 158 -16.44 6.52 -15.20
CA SER A 158 -17.82 6.78 -15.63
C SER A 158 -18.33 8.17 -15.22
N ARG A 159 -17.87 8.72 -14.08
CA ARG A 159 -18.21 10.10 -13.66
C ARG A 159 -17.52 11.16 -14.51
N GLN A 160 -16.27 10.92 -14.91
CA GLN A 160 -15.54 11.85 -15.79
C GLN A 160 -16.24 12.02 -17.13
N GLY A 161 -16.71 10.93 -17.76
CA GLY A 161 -17.44 11.02 -19.03
C GLY A 161 -18.72 11.86 -18.95
N ARG A 162 -19.45 11.75 -17.83
CA ARG A 162 -20.70 12.52 -17.61
C ARG A 162 -20.44 13.99 -17.35
N THR A 163 -19.43 14.33 -16.56
CA THR A 163 -19.08 15.73 -16.24
C THR A 163 -18.52 16.46 -17.46
N ALA A 164 -17.71 15.80 -18.29
CA ALA A 164 -17.21 16.37 -19.55
C ALA A 164 -18.35 16.69 -20.53
N SER A 165 -19.33 15.78 -20.64
CA SER A 165 -20.52 15.98 -21.46
C SER A 165 -21.39 17.12 -20.92
N GLY A 166 -21.64 17.14 -19.60
CA GLY A 166 -22.42 18.19 -18.93
C GLY A 166 -21.81 19.58 -19.09
N TYR A 167 -20.49 19.73 -18.91
CA TYR A 167 -19.77 20.99 -19.14
C TYR A 167 -19.96 21.51 -20.57
N THR A 168 -19.87 20.62 -21.56
CA THR A 168 -20.02 20.99 -22.98
C THR A 168 -21.44 21.48 -23.28
N ILE A 169 -22.47 20.80 -22.76
CA ILE A 169 -23.87 21.22 -22.93
C ILE A 169 -24.12 22.56 -22.24
N GLN A 170 -23.65 22.73 -21.00
CA GLN A 170 -23.83 23.97 -20.25
C GLN A 170 -23.13 25.15 -20.92
N LYS A 171 -21.91 24.94 -21.43
CA LYS A 171 -21.16 25.96 -22.18
C LYS A 171 -21.87 26.37 -23.47
N LYS A 172 -22.41 25.40 -24.23
CA LYS A 172 -23.22 25.69 -25.43
C LYS A 172 -24.48 26.49 -25.09
N LYS A 173 -25.17 26.12 -24.01
CA LYS A 173 -26.37 26.83 -23.55
C LYS A 173 -26.07 28.28 -23.14
N ALA A 174 -25.04 28.50 -22.34
CA ALA A 174 -24.62 29.84 -21.91
C ALA A 174 -24.17 30.72 -23.09
N LEU A 175 -23.54 30.11 -24.12
CA LEU A 175 -23.20 30.82 -25.36
C LEU A 175 -24.47 31.23 -26.13
N ALA A 176 -25.44 30.33 -26.26
CA ALA A 176 -26.70 30.60 -26.94
C ALA A 176 -27.51 31.72 -26.24
N GLU A 177 -27.59 31.71 -24.91
CA GLU A 177 -28.23 32.76 -24.12
C GLU A 177 -27.56 34.13 -24.32
N LYS A 178 -26.21 34.18 -24.36
CA LYS A 178 -25.46 35.43 -24.65
C LYS A 178 -25.70 35.96 -26.07
N ILE A 179 -25.85 35.07 -27.05
CA ILE A 179 -26.15 35.47 -28.43
C ILE A 179 -27.58 36.03 -28.49
N ALA A 180 -28.55 35.34 -27.88
CA ALA A 180 -29.95 35.77 -27.86
C ALA A 180 -30.12 37.14 -27.18
N SER A 181 -29.46 37.39 -26.05
CA SER A 181 -29.51 38.69 -25.37
C SER A 181 -28.86 39.81 -26.18
N LYS A 182 -27.76 39.52 -26.91
CA LYS A 182 -27.11 40.49 -27.79
C LYS A 182 -27.98 40.85 -28.99
N THR A 183 -28.68 39.90 -29.59
CA THR A 183 -29.60 40.14 -30.72
C THR A 183 -30.82 40.95 -30.28
N ALA A 184 -31.40 40.63 -29.12
CA ALA A 184 -32.53 41.38 -28.57
C ALA A 184 -32.16 42.86 -28.33
N HIS A 185 -30.96 43.13 -27.81
CA HIS A 185 -30.52 44.50 -27.54
C HIS A 185 -30.24 45.33 -28.82
N SER A 186 -30.02 44.68 -29.97
CA SER A 186 -29.78 45.34 -31.27
C SER A 186 -31.05 45.63 -32.08
N GLN A 187 -32.22 45.11 -31.67
CA GLN A 187 -33.49 45.36 -32.36
C GLN A 187 -34.28 46.54 -31.78
N ASP A 188 -33.93 47.03 -30.58
CA ASP A 188 -34.55 48.17 -29.89
C ASP A 188 -33.79 49.51 -30.06
N SER A 189 -32.74 49.53 -30.88
CA SER A 189 -31.88 50.70 -31.17
C SER A 189 -31.87 51.04 -32.65
#